data_AF-A0A0D2BU78-F1
#
_entry.id   AF-A0A0D2BU78-F1
#
_cell.length_a   1.000
_cell.length_b   1.000
_cell.length_c   1.000
_cell.angle_alpha   90.00
_cell.angle_beta   90.00
_cell.angle_gamma   90.00
#
_symmetry.space_group_name_H-M   'P 1'
#
loop_
_entity.id
_entity.type
_entity.pdbx_description
1 polymer ?
#
loop_
_entity_poly.entity_id
_entity_poly.type
_entity_poly.pdbx_seq_one_letter_code
_entity_poly.pdbx_strand_id
1 'polypeptide(L)'
;MSRIHESLLFFSLFRYITVAFLTLSALDTSNSLVVQDAQTDILHRLHNEVAQLHKPTSARSVDVLTAIIMYGLSTNWDGSNSPSIFHYNAAVWLYLQTYSDGIRHPGPDSHQEFLLHSLTYWWMGLAFVTDVTQECLLETPAIKAGSNDGGETTNPPKRNPHPLAGVSPEAQRLLGQNDFEAVQRAWILEEEALSLVLPKADTFVETNDLDTPMQDLVNAAEVYQLSALVLLYRAFPDLLNARLRLNEDTSDAAQFANKRRLTWVTALSIHALDILCQNAHRSGTRSIEQILLVIIAGELRKDTSLRISYVTEDGENSTLESPIAEADSPPSGPASSFDHFSAQHVLSSLESLQAASPGSAITKARPTVLERLQAIHEILPYRSVELVQELVLKTWRTSDNDNPEVFWMDIMIENGWKFLMV
;
A
#
# COMPACT_ATOMS: atom_id res chain seq x y z
N MET A 1 2.28 16.52 27.05
CA MET A 1 1.22 17.48 26.68
C MET A 1 1.50 18.94 27.06
N SER A 2 2.14 19.27 28.20
CA SER A 2 2.33 20.70 28.59
C SER A 2 3.26 21.54 27.67
N ARG A 3 4.22 20.94 26.94
CA ARG A 3 5.11 21.68 26.02
C ARG A 3 4.46 22.11 24.70
N ILE A 4 3.40 21.42 24.26
CA ILE A 4 2.78 21.65 22.94
C ILE A 4 2.08 23.01 22.90
N HIS A 5 1.49 23.44 24.02
CA HIS A 5 0.83 24.75 24.13
C HIS A 5 1.80 25.95 24.12
N GLU A 6 3.09 25.73 24.37
CA GLU A 6 4.11 26.78 24.40
C GLU A 6 4.94 26.82 23.12
N SER A 7 4.85 25.80 22.26
CA SER A 7 5.61 25.73 21.01
C SER A 7 4.91 26.49 19.89
N LEU A 8 5.53 27.61 19.51
CA LEU A 8 5.14 28.37 18.34
C LEU A 8 5.15 27.54 17.04
N LEU A 9 6.02 26.52 16.95
CA LEU A 9 6.06 25.60 15.82
C LEU A 9 4.77 24.78 15.72
N PHE A 10 4.39 24.11 16.82
CA PHE A 10 3.18 23.30 16.85
C PHE A 10 1.92 24.16 16.71
N PHE A 11 1.90 25.37 17.27
CA PHE A 11 0.80 26.32 17.05
C PHE A 11 0.57 26.58 15.56
N SER A 12 1.62 26.92 14.81
CA SER A 12 1.49 27.17 13.37
C SER A 12 1.20 25.92 12.56
N LEU A 13 1.72 24.77 12.97
CA LEU A 13 1.42 23.48 12.36
C LEU A 13 -0.08 23.17 12.48
N PHE A 14 -0.63 23.25 13.69
CA PHE A 14 -2.05 22.99 13.92
C PHE A 14 -2.92 24.05 13.24
N ARG A 15 -2.49 25.31 13.19
CA ARG A 15 -3.15 26.35 12.41
C ARG A 15 -3.24 25.96 10.93
N TYR A 16 -2.12 25.55 10.34
CA TYR A 16 -2.08 25.08 8.95
C TYR A 16 -2.97 23.86 8.72
N ILE A 17 -2.82 22.79 9.51
CA ILE A 17 -3.60 21.55 9.37
C ILE A 17 -5.10 21.83 9.50
N THR A 18 -5.50 22.66 10.47
CA THR A 18 -6.91 23.00 10.71
C THR A 18 -7.48 23.79 9.54
N VAL A 19 -6.76 24.81 9.07
CA VAL A 19 -7.20 25.61 7.92
C VAL A 19 -7.23 24.74 6.66
N ALA A 20 -6.17 23.98 6.37
CA ALA A 20 -6.14 23.04 5.26
C ALA A 20 -7.36 22.12 5.31
N PHE A 21 -7.63 21.46 6.44
CA PHE A 21 -8.80 20.60 6.60
C PHE A 21 -10.14 21.30 6.34
N LEU A 22 -10.38 22.45 6.98
CA LEU A 22 -11.68 23.14 6.91
C LEU A 22 -11.94 23.81 5.56
N THR A 23 -10.87 24.21 4.87
CA THR A 23 -10.97 24.99 3.65
C THR A 23 -11.16 24.11 2.40
N LEU A 24 -10.86 22.81 2.49
CA LEU A 24 -11.01 21.85 1.39
C LEU A 24 -12.44 21.66 0.91
N SER A 25 -13.43 21.86 1.78
CA SER A 25 -14.85 21.68 1.44
C SER A 25 -15.48 22.89 0.73
N ALA A 26 -14.78 24.03 0.63
CA ALA A 26 -15.35 25.28 0.12
C ALA A 26 -14.45 25.92 -0.94
N LEU A 27 -14.83 25.76 -2.22
CA LEU A 27 -14.25 26.44 -3.38
C LEU A 27 -14.48 27.97 -3.30
N ASP A 28 -13.62 28.68 -2.58
CA ASP A 28 -13.54 30.15 -2.61
C ASP A 28 -12.08 30.60 -2.77
N THR A 29 -11.88 31.70 -3.49
CA THR A 29 -10.56 32.30 -3.73
C THR A 29 -9.99 32.88 -2.43
N SER A 30 -10.84 33.39 -1.55
CA SER A 30 -10.48 33.88 -0.21
C SER A 30 -9.85 32.77 0.65
N ASN A 31 -10.44 31.58 0.56
CA ASN A 31 -10.05 30.37 1.25
C ASN A 31 -8.62 29.92 0.88
N SER A 32 -8.28 29.95 -0.41
CA SER A 32 -6.93 29.64 -0.90
C SER A 32 -5.85 30.55 -0.28
N LEU A 33 -6.13 31.85 -0.11
CA LEU A 33 -5.19 32.80 0.51
C LEU A 33 -4.95 32.48 1.99
N VAL A 34 -5.98 32.07 2.73
CA VAL A 34 -5.84 31.71 4.16
C VAL A 34 -4.97 30.46 4.32
N VAL A 35 -5.15 29.46 3.45
CA VAL A 35 -4.30 28.26 3.42
C VAL A 35 -2.85 28.64 3.11
N GLN A 36 -2.62 29.49 2.11
CA GLN A 36 -1.28 29.94 1.72
C GLN A 36 -0.58 30.76 2.82
N ASP A 37 -1.30 31.62 3.54
CA ASP A 37 -0.76 32.34 4.70
C ASP A 37 -0.38 31.37 5.84
N ALA A 38 -1.27 30.43 6.15
CA ALA A 38 -1.00 29.40 7.15
C ALA A 38 0.21 28.54 6.77
N GLN A 39 0.32 28.17 5.50
CA GLN A 39 1.44 27.41 4.93
C GLN A 39 2.76 28.19 5.01
N THR A 40 2.73 29.47 4.67
CA THR A 40 3.92 30.34 4.73
C THR A 40 4.42 30.49 6.17
N ASP A 41 3.52 30.66 7.14
CA ASP A 41 3.86 30.78 8.55
C ASP A 41 4.50 29.49 9.11
N ILE A 42 3.96 28.30 8.82
CA ILE A 42 4.57 27.04 9.26
C ILE A 42 5.93 26.79 8.57
N LEU A 43 6.05 27.06 7.26
CA LEU A 43 7.32 26.92 6.55
C LEU A 43 8.41 27.84 7.12
N HIS A 44 8.05 29.10 7.40
CA HIS A 44 8.97 30.06 8.01
C HIS A 44 9.43 29.58 9.40
N ARG A 45 8.54 29.02 10.21
CA ARG A 45 8.91 28.47 11.54
C ARG A 45 9.76 27.22 11.43
N LEU A 46 9.41 26.28 10.56
CA LEU A 46 10.22 25.09 10.31
C LEU A 46 11.64 25.47 9.87
N HIS A 47 11.77 26.41 8.94
CA HIS A 47 13.07 26.89 8.48
C HIS A 47 13.90 27.47 9.64
N ASN A 48 13.28 28.33 10.47
CA ASN A 48 13.95 28.93 11.62
C ASN A 48 14.35 27.90 12.68
N GLU A 49 13.50 26.92 12.95
CA GLU A 49 13.80 25.86 13.92
C GLU A 49 14.95 24.98 13.42
N VAL A 50 14.92 24.55 12.14
CA VAL A 50 15.98 23.76 11.52
C VAL A 50 17.32 24.53 11.55
N ALA A 51 17.31 25.82 11.22
CA ALA A 51 18.50 26.67 11.28
C ALA A 51 19.07 26.82 12.70
N GLN A 52 18.29 26.57 13.76
CA GLN A 52 18.74 26.67 15.14
C GLN A 52 19.21 25.33 15.74
N LEU A 53 19.18 24.23 14.97
CA LEU A 53 19.59 22.89 15.43
C LEU A 53 21.11 22.67 15.53
N HIS A 54 21.94 23.72 15.55
CA HIS A 54 23.42 23.61 15.62
C HIS A 54 23.96 22.99 16.93
N LYS A 55 23.15 22.93 18.00
CA LYS A 55 23.40 22.19 19.25
C LYS A 55 22.08 21.58 19.76
N PRO A 56 21.56 20.55 19.08
CA PRO A 56 20.20 20.12 19.33
C PRO A 56 20.13 19.28 20.60
N THR A 57 19.14 19.55 21.45
CA THR A 57 18.68 18.53 22.40
C THR A 57 17.87 17.51 21.62
N SER A 58 17.96 16.23 21.97
CA SER A 58 17.19 15.16 21.30
C SER A 58 15.69 15.47 21.27
N ALA A 59 15.15 16.06 22.35
CA ALA A 59 13.76 16.50 22.42
C ALA A 59 13.38 17.54 21.36
N ARG A 60 14.23 18.55 21.10
CA ARG A 60 13.93 19.59 20.10
C ARG A 60 13.97 19.01 18.68
N SER A 61 14.92 18.13 18.38
CA SER A 61 14.97 17.46 17.08
C SER A 61 13.73 16.59 16.83
N VAL A 62 13.24 15.89 17.85
CA VAL A 62 12.00 15.09 17.78
C VAL A 62 10.79 15.97 17.50
N ASP A 63 10.68 17.13 18.15
CA ASP A 63 9.58 18.08 17.91
C ASP A 63 9.60 18.61 16.47
N VAL A 64 10.77 19.03 15.98
CA VAL A 64 10.95 19.51 14.59
C VAL A 64 10.67 18.40 13.59
N LEU A 65 11.19 17.19 13.82
CA LEU A 65 10.96 16.04 12.94
C LEU A 65 9.47 15.68 12.87
N THR A 66 8.77 15.67 14.01
CA THR A 66 7.32 15.44 14.06
C THR A 66 6.58 16.49 13.23
N ALA A 67 6.95 17.77 13.36
CA ALA A 67 6.33 18.84 12.59
C ALA A 67 6.59 18.72 11.08
N ILE A 68 7.79 18.33 10.66
CA ILE A 68 8.11 18.08 9.24
C ILE A 68 7.26 16.93 8.68
N ILE A 69 7.13 15.82 9.42
CA ILE A 69 6.34 14.66 9.00
C ILE A 69 4.86 15.04 8.85
N MET A 70 4.28 15.68 9.88
CA MET A 70 2.87 16.08 9.86
C MET A 70 2.59 17.08 8.74
N TYR A 71 3.44 18.11 8.60
CA TYR A 71 3.30 19.09 7.53
C TYR A 71 3.40 18.40 6.16
N GLY A 72 4.45 17.61 5.93
CA GLY A 72 4.74 16.94 4.67
C GLY A 72 3.64 15.99 4.19
N LEU A 73 3.05 15.20 5.09
CA LEU A 73 1.92 14.32 4.76
C LEU A 73 0.63 15.11 4.46
N SER A 74 0.49 16.32 4.99
CA SER A 74 -0.69 17.18 4.77
C SER A 74 -0.59 18.11 3.56
N THR A 75 0.58 18.26 2.93
CA THR A 75 0.75 19.21 1.81
C THR A 75 -0.09 18.87 0.58
N ASN A 76 -0.47 17.60 0.40
CA ASN A 76 -1.20 17.12 -0.78
C ASN A 76 -2.73 17.08 -0.57
N TRP A 77 -3.24 17.44 0.61
CA TRP A 77 -4.68 17.36 0.90
C TRP A 77 -5.52 18.24 -0.04
N ASP A 78 -4.96 19.35 -0.51
CA ASP A 78 -5.53 20.27 -1.50
C ASP A 78 -5.47 19.78 -2.95
N GLY A 79 -4.96 18.56 -3.16
CA GLY A 79 -4.72 18.02 -4.49
C GLY A 79 -3.58 18.72 -5.22
N SER A 80 -2.71 19.45 -4.49
CA SER A 80 -1.49 19.98 -5.07
C SER A 80 -0.66 18.83 -5.63
N ASN A 81 -0.10 19.04 -6.81
CA ASN A 81 0.66 18.04 -7.53
C ASN A 81 2.12 18.00 -7.04
N SER A 82 2.32 18.06 -5.72
CA SER A 82 3.62 18.24 -5.08
C SER A 82 3.82 17.17 -3.99
N PRO A 83 4.47 16.04 -4.30
CA PRO A 83 4.54 14.86 -3.43
C PRO A 83 5.32 15.08 -2.12
N SER A 84 5.84 16.29 -1.86
CA SER A 84 6.59 16.69 -0.66
C SER A 84 7.92 15.95 -0.41
N ILE A 85 8.57 15.46 -1.47
CA ILE A 85 9.88 14.78 -1.45
C ILE A 85 10.95 15.56 -0.66
N PHE A 86 11.04 16.88 -0.85
CA PHE A 86 12.01 17.70 -0.13
C PHE A 86 11.82 17.67 1.39
N HIS A 87 10.57 17.65 1.85
CA HIS A 87 10.25 17.56 3.28
C HIS A 87 10.56 16.16 3.82
N TYR A 88 10.25 15.13 3.05
CA TYR A 88 10.62 13.75 3.40
C TYR A 88 12.13 13.59 3.54
N ASN A 89 12.91 14.06 2.57
CA ASN A 89 14.37 13.97 2.62
C ASN A 89 14.95 14.76 3.81
N ALA A 90 14.40 15.94 4.11
CA ALA A 90 14.79 16.71 5.28
C ALA A 90 14.46 15.95 6.59
N ALA A 91 13.32 15.26 6.64
CA ALA A 91 12.94 14.42 7.78
C ALA A 91 13.88 13.22 7.96
N VAL A 92 14.22 12.51 6.88
CA VAL A 92 15.19 11.40 6.91
C VAL A 92 16.55 11.89 7.38
N TRP A 93 17.04 13.00 6.83
CA TRP A 93 18.32 13.58 7.23
C TRP A 93 18.33 13.94 8.72
N LEU A 94 17.28 14.61 9.21
CA LEU A 94 17.17 14.99 10.61
C LEU A 94 17.02 13.76 11.54
N TYR A 95 16.28 12.74 11.12
CA TYR A 95 16.17 11.47 11.85
C TYR A 95 17.56 10.83 12.00
N LEU A 96 18.32 10.72 10.91
CA LEU A 96 19.68 10.17 10.96
C LEU A 96 20.57 11.02 11.86
N GLN A 97 20.57 12.34 11.77
CA GLN A 97 21.36 13.19 12.67
C GLN A 97 20.98 13.01 14.16
N THR A 98 19.69 12.80 14.44
CA THR A 98 19.19 12.66 15.82
C THR A 98 19.52 11.30 16.43
N TYR A 99 19.60 10.23 15.62
CA TYR A 99 19.70 8.84 16.10
C TYR A 99 20.96 8.08 15.61
N SER A 100 21.86 8.69 14.83
CA SER A 100 23.08 8.04 14.33
C SER A 100 24.24 8.05 15.34
N ASP A 101 24.27 9.00 16.28
CA ASP A 101 25.25 8.99 17.37
C ASP A 101 24.86 7.92 18.38
N GLY A 102 25.66 6.86 18.51
CA GLY A 102 25.44 5.67 19.33
C GLY A 102 25.30 5.88 20.85
N ILE A 103 24.93 7.08 21.30
CA ILE A 103 24.44 7.33 22.65
C ILE A 103 23.04 6.73 22.73
N ARG A 104 22.96 5.49 23.21
CA ARG A 104 21.70 4.91 23.68
C ARG A 104 21.08 5.90 24.66
N HIS A 105 19.98 6.54 24.26
CA HIS A 105 19.21 7.32 25.21
C HIS A 105 18.58 6.34 26.22
N PRO A 106 18.78 6.54 27.53
CA PRO A 106 18.10 5.76 28.55
C PRO A 106 16.66 6.27 28.63
N GLY A 107 15.82 5.80 27.71
CA GLY A 107 14.40 6.12 27.58
C GLY A 107 13.78 5.16 26.57
N PRO A 108 12.46 4.92 26.61
CA PRO A 108 11.85 3.89 25.77
C PRO A 108 12.10 4.21 24.30
N ASP A 109 12.64 3.23 23.56
CA ASP A 109 12.85 3.21 22.09
C ASP A 109 11.57 3.57 21.26
N SER A 110 10.43 3.78 21.92
CA SER A 110 9.11 4.03 21.35
C SER A 110 9.01 5.28 20.47
N HIS A 111 9.68 6.40 20.80
CA HIS A 111 9.59 7.60 19.96
C HIS A 111 10.39 7.47 18.67
N GLN A 112 11.55 6.82 18.74
CA GLN A 112 12.38 6.54 17.57
C GLN A 112 11.64 5.59 16.61
N GLU A 113 11.10 4.50 17.15
CA GLU A 113 10.30 3.53 16.39
C GLU A 113 9.07 4.19 15.75
N PHE A 114 8.34 5.02 16.51
CA PHE A 114 7.20 5.78 16.01
C PHE A 114 7.58 6.66 14.80
N LEU A 115 8.65 7.46 14.91
CA LEU A 115 9.09 8.33 13.82
C LEU A 115 9.57 7.52 12.62
N LEU A 116 10.27 6.40 12.84
CA LEU A 116 10.73 5.51 11.78
C LEU A 116 9.56 4.89 11.00
N HIS A 117 8.53 4.45 11.70
CA HIS A 117 7.33 3.87 11.09
C HIS A 117 6.54 4.92 10.32
N SER A 118 6.45 6.15 10.83
CA SER A 118 5.88 7.29 10.08
C SER A 118 6.65 7.57 8.78
N LEU A 119 7.99 7.56 8.82
CA LEU A 119 8.82 7.72 7.62
C LEU A 119 8.65 6.56 6.64
N THR A 120 8.48 5.34 7.13
CA THR A 120 8.28 4.15 6.27
C THR A 120 6.97 4.26 5.49
N TYR A 121 5.88 4.64 6.15
CA TYR A 121 4.60 4.89 5.47
C TYR A 121 4.68 6.03 4.44
N TRP A 122 5.31 7.15 4.80
CA TRP A 122 5.46 8.28 3.89
C TRP A 122 6.31 7.91 2.66
N TRP A 123 7.41 7.20 2.87
CA TRP A 123 8.27 6.68 1.81
C TRP A 123 7.51 5.75 0.85
N MET A 124 6.71 4.83 1.39
CA MET A 124 5.90 3.92 0.59
C MET A 124 4.97 4.70 -0.36
N GLY A 125 4.28 5.72 0.14
CA GLY A 125 3.44 6.57 -0.73
C GLY A 125 4.26 7.32 -1.78
N LEU A 126 5.42 7.84 -1.41
CA LEU A 126 6.33 8.55 -2.32
C LEU A 126 6.88 7.69 -3.44
N ALA A 127 7.12 6.40 -3.18
CA ALA A 127 7.68 5.45 -4.14
C ALA A 127 6.79 5.27 -5.39
N PHE A 128 5.50 5.58 -5.29
CA PHE A 128 4.55 5.49 -6.41
C PHE A 128 4.43 6.75 -7.27
N VAL A 129 4.92 7.88 -6.76
CA VAL A 129 4.66 9.21 -7.35
C VAL A 129 5.95 9.98 -7.66
N THR A 130 7.09 9.37 -7.37
CA THR A 130 8.42 9.94 -7.56
C THR A 130 9.14 9.19 -8.66
N ASP A 131 9.68 9.93 -9.63
CA ASP A 131 10.60 9.35 -10.62
C ASP A 131 12.00 9.28 -9.99
N VAL A 132 12.36 8.13 -9.43
CA VAL A 132 13.65 7.91 -8.75
C VAL A 132 14.88 8.13 -9.66
N THR A 133 14.70 8.16 -10.99
CA THR A 133 15.78 8.45 -11.93
C THR A 133 16.06 9.95 -12.07
N GLN A 134 15.06 10.79 -11.79
CA GLN A 134 15.14 12.25 -11.91
C GLN A 134 15.15 12.95 -10.55
N GLU A 135 14.45 12.38 -9.57
CA GLU A 135 14.17 12.96 -8.27
C GLU A 135 14.90 12.14 -7.21
N CYS A 136 15.67 12.81 -6.34
CA CYS A 136 16.39 12.14 -5.26
C CYS A 136 15.40 11.82 -4.14
N LEU A 137 14.88 10.59 -4.09
CA LEU A 137 14.15 10.05 -2.94
C LEU A 137 15.13 9.29 -2.04
N LEU A 138 15.30 9.74 -0.80
CA LEU A 138 16.14 9.01 0.15
C LEU A 138 15.47 7.69 0.56
N GLU A 139 16.28 6.66 0.78
CA GLU A 139 15.80 5.40 1.34
C GLU A 139 15.35 5.57 2.78
N THR A 140 14.35 4.78 3.18
CA THR A 140 13.92 4.75 4.59
C THR A 140 15.07 4.24 5.47
N PRO A 141 15.33 4.87 6.64
CA PRO A 141 16.35 4.36 7.55
C PRO A 141 16.12 2.89 7.93
N ALA A 142 17.19 2.12 8.07
CA ALA A 142 17.08 0.70 8.39
C ALA A 142 16.41 0.48 9.75
N ILE A 143 15.43 -0.42 9.81
CA ILE A 143 14.99 -1.00 11.09
C ILE A 143 16.16 -1.84 11.58
N LYS A 144 16.78 -1.43 12.69
CA LYS A 144 17.71 -2.32 13.39
C LYS A 144 16.85 -3.47 13.90
N ALA A 145 16.94 -4.63 13.25
CA ALA A 145 16.40 -5.86 13.81
C ALA A 145 16.93 -5.93 15.24
N GLY A 146 16.02 -5.87 16.22
CA GLY A 146 16.40 -5.98 17.61
C GLY A 146 17.31 -7.19 17.72
N SER A 147 18.53 -6.97 18.21
CA SER A 147 19.41 -8.06 18.58
C SER A 147 18.58 -8.98 19.47
N ASN A 148 18.22 -10.16 18.97
CA ASN A 148 17.75 -11.28 19.77
C ASN A 148 18.91 -11.67 20.69
N ASP A 149 19.14 -10.86 21.72
CA ASP A 149 19.95 -11.26 22.85
C ASP A 149 19.07 -12.26 23.61
N GLY A 150 19.50 -13.52 23.62
CA GLY A 150 18.74 -14.71 23.98
C GLY A 150 18.29 -14.82 25.44
N GLY A 151 17.53 -13.85 25.92
CA GLY A 151 16.73 -13.95 27.13
C GLY A 151 15.32 -14.40 26.79
N GLU A 152 15.03 -15.70 26.93
CA GLU A 152 13.67 -16.23 26.99
C GLU A 152 12.91 -15.57 28.16
N THR A 153 12.29 -14.42 27.92
CA THR A 153 11.12 -14.00 28.69
C THR A 153 9.91 -14.71 28.09
N THR A 154 9.15 -15.39 28.93
CA THR A 154 8.05 -16.29 28.53
C THR A 154 6.88 -15.60 27.80
N ASN A 155 6.91 -14.27 27.65
CA ASN A 155 6.08 -13.50 26.73
C ASN A 155 6.83 -12.22 26.31
N PRO A 156 7.02 -11.95 25.01
CA PRO A 156 7.56 -10.67 24.56
C PRO A 156 6.61 -9.52 24.95
N PRO A 157 7.13 -8.31 25.24
CA PRO A 157 6.29 -7.17 25.57
C PRO A 157 5.36 -6.83 24.41
N LYS A 158 4.08 -6.57 24.72
CA LYS A 158 3.09 -6.11 23.74
C LYS A 158 3.54 -4.80 23.10
N ARG A 159 3.37 -4.69 21.78
CA ARG A 159 3.75 -3.50 21.00
C ARG A 159 2.58 -2.52 20.88
N ASN A 160 2.86 -1.24 20.66
CA ASN A 160 1.82 -0.28 20.31
C ASN A 160 1.62 -0.28 18.80
N PRO A 161 0.39 -0.34 18.29
CA PRO A 161 0.14 -0.14 16.86
C PRO A 161 0.49 1.30 16.47
N HIS A 162 0.99 1.48 15.25
CA HIS A 162 1.32 2.79 14.71
C HIS A 162 0.12 3.38 13.94
N PRO A 163 -0.24 4.66 14.10
CA PRO A 163 -1.41 5.24 13.41
C PRO A 163 -1.35 5.17 11.87
N LEU A 164 -0.15 5.33 11.31
CA LEU A 164 0.08 5.27 9.85
C LEU A 164 0.57 3.90 9.36
N ALA A 165 1.60 3.33 10.00
CA ALA A 165 2.14 2.02 9.63
C ALA A 165 1.35 0.80 10.13
N GLY A 166 0.30 1.02 10.93
CA GLY A 166 -0.51 -0.03 11.52
C GLY A 166 0.33 -0.99 12.37
N VAL A 167 0.17 -2.28 12.10
CA VAL A 167 0.81 -3.38 12.82
C VAL A 167 1.98 -4.02 12.06
N SER A 168 2.20 -3.62 10.80
CA SER A 168 3.24 -4.20 9.93
C SER A 168 3.86 -3.13 9.01
N PRO A 169 4.80 -2.32 9.54
CA PRO A 169 5.65 -1.46 8.72
C PRO A 169 6.42 -2.24 7.64
N GLU A 170 6.68 -3.53 7.87
CA GLU A 170 7.31 -4.44 6.91
C GLU A 170 6.46 -4.64 5.66
N ALA A 171 5.14 -4.83 5.81
CA ALA A 171 4.23 -4.95 4.66
C ALA A 171 4.22 -3.67 3.81
N GLN A 172 4.25 -2.50 4.46
CA GLN A 172 4.33 -1.21 3.77
C GLN A 172 5.67 -0.98 3.09
N ARG A 173 6.78 -1.40 3.71
CA ARG A 173 8.10 -1.35 3.07
C ARG A 173 8.13 -2.23 1.83
N LEU A 174 7.64 -3.46 1.91
CA LEU A 174 7.54 -4.36 0.76
C LEU A 174 6.71 -3.75 -0.36
N LEU A 175 5.57 -3.13 -0.01
CA LEU A 175 4.73 -2.46 -1.00
C LEU A 175 5.44 -1.27 -1.67
N GLY A 176 6.25 -0.50 -0.93
CA GLY A 176 6.96 0.64 -1.48
C GLY A 176 8.18 0.27 -2.34
N GLN A 177 8.70 -0.96 -2.23
CA GLN A 177 9.85 -1.45 -3.01
C GLN A 177 9.44 -1.79 -4.46
N ASN A 178 9.06 -0.77 -5.23
CA ASN A 178 8.62 -0.89 -6.62
C ASN A 178 9.78 -0.73 -7.63
N ASP A 179 11.01 -1.09 -7.26
CA ASP A 179 12.14 -1.06 -8.20
C ASP A 179 12.01 -2.24 -9.17
N PHE A 180 11.31 -1.97 -10.27
CA PHE A 180 11.03 -2.94 -11.33
C PHE A 180 12.22 -3.15 -12.29
N GLU A 181 13.39 -2.54 -12.05
CA GLU A 181 14.50 -2.59 -13.01
C GLU A 181 15.22 -3.95 -13.07
N ALA A 182 15.12 -4.79 -12.03
CA ALA A 182 15.83 -6.07 -11.96
C ALA A 182 14.90 -7.26 -11.66
N VAL A 183 14.78 -8.19 -12.63
CA VAL A 183 14.03 -9.45 -12.45
C VAL A 183 14.50 -10.23 -11.22
N GLN A 184 15.81 -10.29 -10.95
CA GLN A 184 16.34 -10.96 -9.77
C GLN A 184 15.85 -10.35 -8.44
N ARG A 185 15.67 -9.03 -8.41
CA ARG A 185 15.13 -8.32 -7.25
C ARG A 185 13.65 -8.68 -7.06
N ALA A 186 12.90 -8.82 -8.16
CA ALA A 186 11.49 -9.21 -8.13
C ALA A 186 11.26 -10.58 -7.49
N TRP A 187 12.10 -11.57 -7.78
CA TRP A 187 12.04 -12.90 -7.14
C TRP A 187 12.25 -12.83 -5.62
N ILE A 188 13.23 -12.02 -5.18
CA ILE A 188 13.52 -11.83 -3.76
C ILE A 188 12.32 -11.15 -3.07
N LEU A 189 11.78 -10.09 -3.68
CA LEU A 189 10.62 -9.38 -3.15
C LEU A 189 9.36 -10.25 -3.09
N GLU A 190 9.16 -11.13 -4.08
CA GLU A 190 8.07 -12.11 -4.06
C GLU A 190 8.25 -13.09 -2.89
N GLU A 191 9.44 -13.63 -2.69
CA GLU A 191 9.74 -14.54 -1.58
C GLU A 191 9.57 -13.85 -0.22
N GLU A 192 10.05 -12.62 -0.07
CA GLU A 192 9.85 -11.80 1.13
C GLU A 192 8.36 -11.53 1.40
N ALA A 193 7.59 -11.18 0.35
CA ALA A 193 6.16 -10.97 0.47
C ALA A 193 5.40 -12.25 0.83
N LEU A 194 5.76 -13.40 0.25
CA LEU A 194 5.11 -14.69 0.55
C LEU A 194 5.49 -15.26 1.93
N SER A 195 6.70 -14.95 2.42
CA SER A 195 7.21 -15.42 3.72
C SER A 195 6.91 -14.47 4.88
N LEU A 196 6.41 -13.27 4.62
CA LEU A 196 6.07 -12.29 5.65
C LEU A 196 5.00 -12.84 6.60
N VAL A 197 5.37 -12.98 7.87
CA VAL A 197 4.46 -13.39 8.95
C VAL A 197 3.86 -12.15 9.59
N LEU A 198 2.56 -11.95 9.39
CA LEU A 198 1.84 -10.84 9.99
C LEU A 198 1.63 -11.07 11.49
N PRO A 199 1.87 -10.04 12.32
CA PRO A 199 1.56 -10.09 13.74
C PRO A 199 0.08 -10.36 14.01
N LYS A 200 -0.21 -11.15 15.04
CA LYS A 200 -1.58 -11.39 15.52
C LYS A 200 -2.04 -10.25 16.43
N ALA A 201 -3.35 -10.04 16.52
CA ALA A 201 -3.94 -8.97 17.31
C ALA A 201 -3.55 -9.00 18.80
N ASP A 202 -3.30 -10.19 19.37
CA ASP A 202 -2.91 -10.39 20.76
C ASP A 202 -1.49 -9.89 21.09
N THR A 203 -0.65 -9.67 20.07
CA THR A 203 0.70 -9.14 20.22
C THR A 203 0.74 -7.64 20.51
N PHE A 204 -0.39 -6.94 20.37
CA PHE A 204 -0.50 -5.50 20.58
C PHE A 204 -1.21 -5.12 21.88
N VAL A 205 -0.90 -3.91 22.34
CA VAL A 205 -1.62 -3.22 23.41
C VAL A 205 -2.98 -2.79 22.86
N GLU A 206 -4.06 -3.04 23.62
CA GLU A 206 -5.39 -2.56 23.26
C GLU A 206 -5.44 -1.03 23.28
N THR A 207 -5.88 -0.42 22.18
CA THR A 207 -5.91 1.04 21.99
C THR A 207 -7.12 1.72 22.63
N ASN A 208 -8.09 0.94 23.14
CA ASN A 208 -9.43 1.41 23.55
C ASN A 208 -10.19 2.19 22.46
N ASP A 209 -9.75 2.08 21.21
CA ASP A 209 -10.47 2.59 20.05
C ASP A 209 -11.51 1.56 19.63
N LEU A 210 -12.78 1.83 19.95
CA LEU A 210 -13.90 0.96 19.61
C LEU A 210 -14.23 0.99 18.11
N ASP A 211 -13.89 2.08 17.43
CA ASP A 211 -14.14 2.22 16.00
C ASP A 211 -13.06 1.48 15.19
N THR A 212 -11.82 1.40 15.70
CA THR A 212 -10.67 0.73 15.07
C THR A 212 -10.14 -0.44 15.91
N PRO A 213 -10.81 -1.60 15.93
CA PRO A 213 -10.31 -2.78 16.62
C PRO A 213 -8.98 -3.27 16.03
N MET A 214 -8.15 -3.95 16.83
CA MET A 214 -6.84 -4.45 16.35
C MET A 214 -6.95 -5.37 15.14
N GLN A 215 -8.05 -6.10 15.00
CA GLN A 215 -8.28 -6.95 13.83
C GLN A 215 -8.32 -6.15 12.53
N ASP A 216 -8.86 -4.92 12.54
CA ASP A 216 -8.92 -4.08 11.35
C ASP A 216 -7.52 -3.67 10.88
N LEU A 217 -6.59 -3.44 11.82
CA LEU A 217 -5.18 -3.15 11.50
C LEU A 217 -4.45 -4.38 10.95
N VAL A 218 -4.74 -5.58 11.49
CA VAL A 218 -4.20 -6.84 10.97
C VAL A 218 -4.71 -7.09 9.55
N ASN A 219 -6.00 -6.88 9.30
CA ASN A 219 -6.60 -6.97 7.97
C ASN A 219 -5.95 -5.96 7.01
N ALA A 220 -5.72 -4.72 7.43
CA ALA A 220 -5.02 -3.72 6.60
C ALA A 220 -3.59 -4.17 6.27
N ALA A 221 -2.84 -4.71 7.24
CA ALA A 221 -1.50 -5.24 7.03
C ALA A 221 -1.47 -6.41 6.03
N GLU A 222 -2.47 -7.30 6.09
CA GLU A 222 -2.66 -8.38 5.12
C GLU A 222 -2.90 -7.83 3.72
N VAL A 223 -3.74 -6.81 3.60
CA VAL A 223 -4.04 -6.21 2.30
C VAL A 223 -2.82 -5.48 1.73
N TYR A 224 -1.96 -4.88 2.55
CA TYR A 224 -0.67 -4.35 2.10
C TYR A 224 0.22 -5.45 1.50
N GLN A 225 0.33 -6.60 2.17
CA GLN A 225 1.08 -7.76 1.69
C GLN A 225 0.51 -8.30 0.36
N LEU A 226 -0.82 -8.49 0.28
CA LEU A 226 -1.48 -8.94 -0.95
C LEU A 226 -1.32 -7.92 -2.08
N SER A 227 -1.38 -6.62 -1.77
CA SER A 227 -1.19 -5.55 -2.75
C SER A 227 0.22 -5.53 -3.32
N ALA A 228 1.25 -5.82 -2.50
CA ALA A 228 2.61 -5.97 -2.98
C ALA A 228 2.73 -7.12 -4.00
N LEU A 229 2.10 -8.27 -3.72
CA LEU A 229 2.03 -9.40 -4.66
C LEU A 229 1.28 -9.04 -5.95
N VAL A 230 0.14 -8.33 -5.85
CA VAL A 230 -0.60 -7.84 -7.03
C VAL A 230 0.32 -7.02 -7.94
N LEU A 231 1.05 -6.06 -7.38
CA LEU A 231 1.97 -5.22 -8.15
C LEU A 231 3.14 -6.00 -8.75
N LEU A 232 3.76 -6.92 -7.99
CA LEU A 232 4.84 -7.78 -8.48
C LEU A 232 4.38 -8.64 -9.66
N TYR A 233 3.21 -9.27 -9.57
CA TYR A 233 2.67 -10.10 -10.65
C TYR A 233 2.17 -9.29 -11.84
N ARG A 234 1.87 -8.01 -11.63
CA ARG A 234 1.56 -7.07 -12.70
C ARG A 234 2.82 -6.68 -13.48
N ALA A 235 3.86 -6.24 -12.76
CA ALA A 235 5.11 -5.75 -13.33
C ALA A 235 6.01 -6.87 -13.88
N PHE A 236 5.98 -8.05 -13.26
CA PHE A 236 6.76 -9.22 -13.65
C PHE A 236 5.87 -10.44 -13.88
N PRO A 237 5.21 -10.53 -15.05
CA PRO A 237 4.29 -11.61 -15.37
C PRO A 237 4.89 -13.01 -15.23
N ASP A 238 6.20 -13.13 -15.46
CA ASP A 238 6.91 -14.40 -15.44
C ASP A 238 6.98 -15.05 -14.05
N LEU A 239 6.93 -14.26 -12.97
CA LEU A 239 6.91 -14.79 -11.60
C LEU A 239 5.69 -15.70 -11.41
N LEU A 240 4.49 -15.13 -11.58
CA LEU A 240 3.25 -15.87 -11.40
C LEU A 240 3.07 -16.94 -12.49
N ASN A 241 3.46 -16.65 -13.73
CA ASN A 241 3.40 -17.64 -14.80
C ASN A 241 4.25 -18.87 -14.49
N ALA A 242 5.47 -18.70 -13.97
CA ALA A 242 6.34 -19.82 -13.59
C ALA A 242 5.70 -20.68 -12.49
N ARG A 243 5.07 -20.05 -11.49
CA ARG A 243 4.36 -20.76 -10.41
C ARG A 243 3.13 -21.51 -10.89
N LEU A 244 2.34 -20.89 -11.76
CA LEU A 244 1.16 -21.51 -12.35
C LEU A 244 1.50 -22.61 -13.38
N ARG A 245 2.71 -22.59 -13.94
CA ARG A 245 3.23 -23.57 -14.91
C ARG A 245 3.76 -24.85 -14.29
N LEU A 246 3.73 -25.01 -12.96
CA LEU A 246 4.24 -26.21 -12.28
C LEU A 246 3.60 -27.54 -12.76
N ASN A 247 2.59 -27.52 -13.66
CA ASN A 247 1.86 -28.70 -14.12
C ASN A 247 1.68 -28.89 -15.65
N GLU A 248 2.23 -28.08 -16.57
CA GLU A 248 1.83 -28.17 -18.01
C GLU A 248 2.95 -27.98 -19.07
N ASP A 249 3.08 -28.97 -19.97
CA ASP A 249 3.95 -29.00 -21.16
C ASP A 249 3.13 -28.82 -22.47
N THR A 250 2.83 -27.60 -22.94
CA THR A 250 2.19 -27.41 -24.27
C THR A 250 2.49 -26.08 -24.99
N SER A 251 2.30 -26.08 -26.32
CA SER A 251 2.78 -25.06 -27.29
C SER A 251 1.87 -23.83 -27.49
N ASP A 252 0.64 -23.79 -26.98
CA ASP A 252 -0.24 -22.59 -26.98
C ASP A 252 -0.12 -21.76 -25.69
N ALA A 253 0.93 -22.03 -24.90
CA ALA A 253 1.04 -21.62 -23.50
C ALA A 253 1.01 -20.11 -23.23
N ALA A 254 1.38 -19.24 -24.17
CA ALA A 254 1.60 -17.82 -23.85
C ALA A 254 0.28 -17.06 -23.60
N GLN A 255 -0.71 -17.19 -24.48
CA GLN A 255 -1.99 -16.49 -24.33
C GLN A 255 -2.82 -17.07 -23.18
N PHE A 256 -2.82 -18.39 -23.02
CA PHE A 256 -3.45 -19.07 -21.88
C PHE A 256 -2.76 -18.72 -20.57
N ALA A 257 -1.42 -18.63 -20.54
CA ALA A 257 -0.69 -18.19 -19.35
C ALA A 257 -1.06 -16.75 -18.98
N ASN A 258 -1.11 -15.82 -19.95
CA ASN A 258 -1.49 -14.45 -19.63
C ASN A 258 -2.94 -14.38 -19.11
N LYS A 259 -3.90 -15.03 -19.77
CA LYS A 259 -5.29 -15.07 -19.30
C LYS A 259 -5.41 -15.66 -17.89
N ARG A 260 -4.67 -16.75 -17.60
CA ARG A 260 -4.63 -17.40 -16.28
C ARG A 260 -4.03 -16.47 -15.23
N ARG A 261 -2.92 -15.80 -15.54
CA ARG A 261 -2.29 -14.78 -14.69
C ARG A 261 -3.28 -13.66 -14.36
N LEU A 262 -3.91 -13.06 -15.37
CA LEU A 262 -4.87 -11.97 -15.17
C LEU A 262 -6.05 -12.40 -14.29
N THR A 263 -6.57 -13.60 -14.53
CA THR A 263 -7.65 -14.19 -13.70
C THR A 263 -7.21 -14.32 -12.24
N TRP A 264 -5.98 -14.79 -12.02
CA TRP A 264 -5.42 -14.98 -10.68
C TRP A 264 -5.19 -13.63 -9.96
N VAL A 265 -4.63 -12.64 -10.65
CA VAL A 265 -4.41 -11.30 -10.08
C VAL A 265 -5.74 -10.60 -9.75
N THR A 266 -6.76 -10.76 -10.61
CA THR A 266 -8.12 -10.28 -10.33
C THR A 266 -8.73 -10.99 -9.11
N ALA A 267 -8.56 -12.32 -8.99
CA ALA A 267 -9.04 -13.08 -7.82
C ALA A 267 -8.34 -12.65 -6.52
N LEU A 268 -7.02 -12.44 -6.57
CA LEU A 268 -6.24 -11.92 -5.44
C LEU A 268 -6.74 -10.54 -5.00
N SER A 269 -7.04 -9.66 -5.96
CA SER A 269 -7.54 -8.32 -5.70
C SER A 269 -8.96 -8.32 -5.12
N ILE A 270 -9.83 -9.21 -5.57
CA ILE A 270 -11.16 -9.41 -4.98
C ILE A 270 -11.03 -9.92 -3.55
N HIS A 271 -10.14 -10.89 -3.30
CA HIS A 271 -9.89 -11.39 -1.95
C HIS A 271 -9.36 -10.29 -1.01
N ALA A 272 -8.43 -9.47 -1.48
CA ALA A 272 -7.92 -8.31 -0.75
C ALA A 272 -9.05 -7.31 -0.43
N LEU A 273 -9.96 -7.07 -1.38
CA LEU A 273 -11.14 -6.23 -1.14
C LEU A 273 -12.07 -6.83 -0.08
N ASP A 274 -12.31 -8.14 -0.14
CA ASP A 274 -13.16 -8.85 0.83
C ASP A 274 -12.58 -8.76 2.25
N ILE A 275 -11.25 -8.90 2.41
CA ILE A 275 -10.56 -8.69 3.70
C ILE A 275 -10.76 -7.27 4.19
N LEU A 276 -10.48 -6.27 3.34
CA LEU A 276 -10.73 -4.88 3.69
C LEU A 276 -12.19 -4.69 4.13
N CYS A 277 -13.17 -5.27 3.44
CA CYS A 277 -14.59 -5.11 3.74
C CYS A 277 -15.05 -5.76 5.05
N GLN A 278 -14.21 -6.56 5.71
CA GLN A 278 -14.46 -7.05 7.07
C GLN A 278 -14.26 -5.96 8.14
N ASN A 279 -13.49 -4.91 7.83
CA ASN A 279 -13.23 -3.82 8.76
C ASN A 279 -14.49 -3.03 9.10
N ALA A 280 -14.55 -2.48 10.31
CA ALA A 280 -15.70 -1.72 10.78
C ALA A 280 -15.98 -0.50 9.87
N HIS A 281 -17.26 -0.10 9.74
CA HIS A 281 -17.65 1.02 8.88
C HIS A 281 -17.07 2.39 9.33
N ARG A 282 -16.65 2.53 10.59
CA ARG A 282 -16.05 3.75 11.14
C ARG A 282 -14.56 3.61 11.49
N SER A 283 -13.97 2.45 11.23
CA SER A 283 -12.55 2.17 11.40
C SER A 283 -11.64 3.25 10.82
N GLY A 284 -10.67 3.66 11.64
CA GLY A 284 -9.63 4.61 11.30
C GLY A 284 -8.66 4.09 10.24
N THR A 285 -8.64 2.78 9.94
CA THR A 285 -7.80 2.22 8.86
C THR A 285 -8.11 2.83 7.50
N ARG A 286 -9.29 3.42 7.32
CA ARG A 286 -9.67 4.21 6.14
C ARG A 286 -8.63 5.24 5.72
N SER A 287 -7.95 5.88 6.69
CA SER A 287 -6.96 6.91 6.38
C SER A 287 -5.67 6.37 5.76
N ILE A 288 -5.51 5.05 5.65
CA ILE A 288 -4.34 4.40 5.06
C ILE A 288 -4.73 3.44 3.91
N GLU A 289 -6.00 3.42 3.52
CA GLU A 289 -6.54 2.46 2.53
C GLU A 289 -6.50 2.98 1.08
N GLN A 290 -6.25 4.28 0.84
CA GLN A 290 -6.39 4.88 -0.50
C GLN A 290 -5.53 4.17 -1.56
N ILE A 291 -4.24 3.97 -1.29
CA ILE A 291 -3.34 3.27 -2.21
C ILE A 291 -3.77 1.81 -2.43
N LEU A 292 -4.24 1.12 -1.40
CA LEU A 292 -4.70 -0.27 -1.49
C LEU A 292 -5.90 -0.37 -2.44
N LEU A 293 -6.84 0.57 -2.33
CA LEU A 293 -8.02 0.63 -3.18
C LEU A 293 -7.67 0.92 -4.63
N VAL A 294 -6.67 1.76 -4.91
CA VAL A 294 -6.17 2.00 -6.27
C VAL A 294 -5.58 0.73 -6.88
N ILE A 295 -4.73 0.03 -6.12
CA ILE A 295 -4.08 -1.21 -6.57
C ILE A 295 -5.14 -2.28 -6.86
N ILE A 296 -6.05 -2.52 -5.92
CA ILE A 296 -7.16 -3.46 -6.07
C ILE A 296 -8.02 -3.09 -7.28
N ALA A 297 -8.40 -1.81 -7.40
CA ALA A 297 -9.25 -1.34 -8.50
C ALA A 297 -8.62 -1.57 -9.87
N GLY A 298 -7.29 -1.41 -9.99
CA GLY A 298 -6.54 -1.61 -11.23
C GLY A 298 -6.76 -3.00 -11.85
N GLU A 299 -7.05 -4.00 -11.03
CA GLU A 299 -7.18 -5.39 -11.46
C GLU A 299 -8.64 -5.85 -11.63
N LEU A 300 -9.62 -5.00 -11.32
CA LEU A 300 -11.05 -5.27 -11.48
C LEU A 300 -11.51 -5.00 -12.92
N ARG A 301 -11.05 -5.78 -13.90
CA ARG A 301 -11.30 -5.56 -15.34
C ARG A 301 -12.57 -6.23 -15.84
N LYS A 302 -13.35 -5.60 -16.72
CA LYS A 302 -14.46 -6.30 -17.39
C LYS A 302 -13.92 -6.96 -18.65
N ASP A 303 -13.93 -8.29 -18.68
CA ASP A 303 -13.59 -9.02 -19.91
C ASP A 303 -14.66 -8.77 -21.00
N THR A 304 -14.32 -7.92 -21.96
CA THR A 304 -15.13 -7.74 -23.19
C THR A 304 -15.03 -8.96 -24.10
N SER A 305 -13.92 -9.70 -24.06
CA SER A 305 -13.69 -10.89 -24.91
C SER A 305 -14.68 -12.04 -24.66
N LEU A 306 -15.29 -12.12 -23.46
CA LEU A 306 -16.33 -13.10 -23.19
C LEU A 306 -17.66 -12.72 -23.87
N ARG A 307 -17.94 -11.45 -24.19
CA ARG A 307 -19.22 -11.07 -24.82
C ARG A 307 -19.37 -11.53 -26.26
N ILE A 308 -18.26 -11.78 -26.97
CA ILE A 308 -18.29 -12.15 -28.38
C ILE A 308 -18.51 -13.66 -28.56
N SER A 309 -18.11 -14.51 -27.60
CA SER A 309 -18.27 -15.97 -27.72
C SER A 309 -19.70 -16.46 -27.52
N TYR A 310 -20.60 -15.68 -26.90
CA TYR A 310 -22.00 -16.09 -26.69
C TYR A 310 -22.96 -15.66 -27.82
N VAL A 311 -22.47 -15.07 -28.91
CA VAL A 311 -23.33 -14.60 -30.03
C VAL A 311 -23.18 -15.46 -31.29
N THR A 312 -22.32 -16.47 -31.29
CA THR A 312 -22.21 -17.41 -32.41
C THR A 312 -22.20 -18.85 -31.90
N GLU A 313 -23.37 -19.39 -31.58
CA GLU A 313 -23.62 -20.84 -31.56
C GLU A 313 -25.13 -21.11 -31.55
N ASP A 314 -25.78 -20.76 -32.66
CA ASP A 314 -27.02 -21.42 -33.08
C ASP A 314 -26.65 -22.43 -34.17
N GLY A 315 -26.81 -23.72 -33.85
CA GLY A 315 -26.87 -24.82 -34.82
C GLY A 315 -25.55 -25.53 -35.12
N GLU A 316 -25.30 -26.67 -34.47
CA GLU A 316 -25.56 -28.00 -35.03
C GLU A 316 -25.01 -29.12 -34.12
N ASN A 317 -25.88 -30.07 -33.80
CA ASN A 317 -25.57 -31.28 -33.03
C ASN A 317 -24.56 -32.17 -33.76
N SER A 318 -23.58 -32.72 -33.05
CA SER A 318 -22.91 -33.97 -33.42
C SER A 318 -22.27 -34.65 -32.21
N THR A 319 -23.02 -35.60 -31.63
CA THR A 319 -22.52 -36.74 -30.85
C THR A 319 -21.38 -37.46 -31.55
N LEU A 320 -20.28 -37.77 -30.86
CA LEU A 320 -19.43 -38.95 -31.10
C LEU A 320 -18.55 -39.25 -29.87
N GLU A 321 -18.41 -40.55 -29.61
CA GLU A 321 -18.01 -41.22 -28.37
C GLU A 321 -16.49 -41.15 -28.07
N SER A 322 -16.14 -41.24 -26.78
CA SER A 322 -14.78 -41.48 -26.27
C SER A 322 -14.38 -42.96 -26.35
N PRO A 323 -13.09 -43.28 -26.48
CA PRO A 323 -12.55 -44.53 -25.97
C PRO A 323 -11.54 -44.33 -24.83
N ILE A 324 -11.71 -45.17 -23.82
CA ILE A 324 -10.83 -45.40 -22.67
C ILE A 324 -9.53 -46.05 -23.14
N ALA A 325 -8.37 -45.57 -22.67
CA ALA A 325 -7.11 -46.31 -22.71
C ALA A 325 -6.26 -46.02 -21.47
N GLU A 326 -6.02 -47.07 -20.68
CA GLU A 326 -4.99 -47.18 -19.65
C GLU A 326 -3.59 -47.20 -20.30
N ALA A 327 -2.59 -46.55 -19.69
CA ALA A 327 -1.26 -47.12 -19.41
C ALA A 327 -0.23 -46.08 -18.89
N ASP A 328 0.45 -46.51 -17.82
CA ASP A 328 1.87 -46.33 -17.47
C ASP A 328 2.47 -44.94 -17.16
N SER A 329 2.78 -44.77 -15.87
CA SER A 329 3.73 -43.79 -15.33
C SER A 329 5.16 -44.35 -15.28
N PRO A 330 6.19 -43.54 -15.58
CA PRO A 330 7.44 -43.61 -14.79
C PRO A 330 8.18 -42.25 -14.68
N PRO A 331 9.33 -42.16 -13.97
CA PRO A 331 9.52 -42.30 -12.54
C PRO A 331 9.95 -40.96 -11.90
N SER A 332 9.63 -40.80 -10.62
CA SER A 332 9.98 -39.65 -9.79
C SER A 332 11.50 -39.54 -9.57
N GLY A 333 12.09 -38.41 -9.97
CA GLY A 333 13.41 -37.92 -9.54
C GLY A 333 13.29 -37.02 -8.30
N PRO A 334 14.38 -36.81 -7.53
CA PRO A 334 14.30 -36.50 -6.11
C PRO A 334 13.77 -35.09 -5.85
N ALA A 335 12.73 -35.02 -5.03
CA ALA A 335 12.22 -33.80 -4.41
C ALA A 335 13.35 -33.14 -3.61
N SER A 336 13.78 -31.95 -4.04
CA SER A 336 14.55 -31.06 -3.17
C SER A 336 13.58 -30.49 -2.14
N SER A 337 13.69 -31.01 -0.93
CA SER A 337 13.04 -30.58 0.30
C SER A 337 13.18 -29.07 0.53
N PHE A 338 12.22 -28.30 0.02
CA PHE A 338 11.90 -26.93 0.46
C PHE A 338 10.37 -26.78 0.53
N ASP A 339 9.72 -27.72 1.20
CA ASP A 339 8.30 -27.68 1.52
C ASP A 339 8.13 -27.61 3.02
N HIS A 340 8.01 -26.40 3.57
CA HIS A 340 6.98 -26.14 4.57
C HIS A 340 6.75 -24.63 4.77
N PHE A 341 5.54 -24.18 4.42
CA PHE A 341 4.72 -23.15 5.09
C PHE A 341 4.44 -21.82 4.33
N SER A 342 3.17 -21.40 4.39
CA SER A 342 2.50 -20.14 3.97
C SER A 342 2.11 -19.89 2.50
N ALA A 343 2.89 -20.22 1.47
CA ALA A 343 2.50 -19.84 0.08
C ALA A 343 1.37 -20.70 -0.51
N GLN A 344 1.36 -22.02 -0.21
CA GLN A 344 0.37 -22.96 -0.76
C GLN A 344 -1.06 -22.64 -0.28
N HIS A 345 -1.23 -22.12 0.93
CA HIS A 345 -2.55 -21.87 1.52
C HIS A 345 -3.26 -20.66 0.89
N VAL A 346 -2.51 -19.59 0.60
CA VAL A 346 -3.02 -18.43 -0.15
C VAL A 346 -3.40 -18.87 -1.57
N LEU A 347 -2.51 -19.60 -2.23
CA LEU A 347 -2.76 -20.14 -3.58
C LEU A 347 -3.97 -21.09 -3.61
N SER A 348 -4.09 -22.03 -2.65
CA SER A 348 -5.21 -22.99 -2.59
C SER A 348 -6.54 -22.33 -2.20
N SER A 349 -6.51 -21.32 -1.34
CA SER A 349 -7.71 -20.55 -0.99
C SER A 349 -8.21 -19.75 -2.20
N LEU A 350 -7.29 -19.22 -3.03
CA LEU A 350 -7.63 -18.51 -4.26
C LEU A 350 -8.10 -19.42 -5.40
N GLU A 351 -7.60 -20.66 -5.49
CA GLU A 351 -8.13 -21.69 -6.40
C GLU A 351 -9.62 -21.95 -6.16
N SER A 352 -10.07 -21.91 -4.91
CA SER A 352 -11.49 -22.05 -4.57
C SER A 352 -12.35 -20.85 -5.03
N LEU A 353 -11.77 -19.64 -5.04
CA LEU A 353 -12.43 -18.41 -5.51
C LEU A 353 -12.51 -18.32 -7.04
N GLN A 354 -11.61 -18.99 -7.77
CA GLN A 354 -11.66 -19.10 -9.24
C GLN A 354 -12.90 -19.85 -9.75
N ALA A 355 -13.55 -20.68 -8.92
CA ALA A 355 -14.75 -21.43 -9.29
C ALA A 355 -16.01 -20.56 -9.44
N ALA A 356 -16.01 -19.32 -8.92
CA ALA A 356 -17.09 -18.37 -9.12
C ALA A 356 -16.96 -17.64 -10.46
N SER A 357 -18.07 -17.34 -11.14
CA SER A 357 -18.06 -16.60 -12.42
C SER A 357 -17.36 -15.21 -12.24
N PRO A 358 -16.17 -15.00 -12.83
CA PRO A 358 -15.35 -13.80 -12.54
C PRO A 358 -16.08 -12.49 -12.87
N GLY A 359 -16.90 -12.49 -13.93
CA GLY A 359 -17.67 -11.31 -14.34
C GLY A 359 -18.72 -10.85 -13.33
N SER A 360 -19.31 -11.78 -12.56
CA SER A 360 -20.29 -11.43 -11.51
C SER A 360 -19.60 -10.79 -10.30
N ALA A 361 -18.42 -11.30 -9.92
CA ALA A 361 -17.64 -10.78 -8.80
C ALA A 361 -17.14 -9.35 -9.08
N ILE A 362 -16.61 -9.09 -10.28
CA ILE A 362 -16.11 -7.76 -10.68
C ILE A 362 -17.23 -6.72 -10.72
N THR A 363 -18.43 -7.13 -11.15
CA THR A 363 -19.62 -6.26 -11.19
C THR A 363 -20.04 -5.81 -9.78
N LYS A 364 -19.79 -6.62 -8.75
CA LYS A 364 -20.02 -6.26 -7.34
C LYS A 364 -18.85 -5.48 -6.75
N ALA A 365 -17.61 -5.89 -7.04
CA ALA A 365 -16.41 -5.32 -6.47
C ALA A 365 -16.19 -3.85 -6.84
N ARG A 366 -16.47 -3.45 -8.09
CA ARG A 366 -16.28 -2.05 -8.53
C ARG A 366 -17.12 -1.05 -7.72
N PRO A 367 -18.46 -1.22 -7.57
CA PRO A 367 -19.26 -0.41 -6.66
C PRO A 367 -18.70 -0.39 -5.24
N THR A 368 -18.30 -1.54 -4.70
CA THR A 368 -17.74 -1.65 -3.35
C THR A 368 -16.47 -0.80 -3.17
N VAL A 369 -15.57 -0.77 -4.16
CA VAL A 369 -14.41 0.13 -4.14
C VAL A 369 -14.82 1.60 -4.10
N LEU A 370 -15.80 2.00 -4.91
CA LEU A 370 -16.27 3.38 -4.94
C LEU A 370 -16.96 3.78 -3.63
N GLU A 371 -17.80 2.90 -3.07
CA GLU A 371 -18.43 3.11 -1.75
C GLU A 371 -17.38 3.26 -0.64
N ARG A 372 -16.30 2.49 -0.72
CA ARG A 372 -15.18 2.57 0.21
C ARG A 372 -14.43 3.90 0.09
N LEU A 373 -14.10 4.33 -1.13
CA LEU A 373 -13.49 5.63 -1.39
C LEU A 373 -14.40 6.79 -0.96
N GLN A 374 -15.71 6.64 -1.13
CA GLN A 374 -16.69 7.61 -0.65
C GLN A 374 -16.70 7.69 0.88
N ALA A 375 -16.65 6.55 1.57
CA ALA A 375 -16.56 6.52 3.03
C ALA A 375 -15.25 7.15 3.55
N ILE A 376 -14.14 7.04 2.80
CA ILE A 376 -12.90 7.77 3.11
C ILE A 376 -13.13 9.27 2.96
N HIS A 377 -13.74 9.70 1.85
CA HIS A 377 -14.02 11.12 1.60
C HIS A 377 -14.94 11.75 2.66
N GLU A 378 -15.88 10.99 3.23
CA GLU A 378 -16.75 11.45 4.31
C GLU A 378 -16.01 11.74 5.62
N ILE A 379 -14.88 11.07 5.86
CA ILE A 379 -14.03 11.27 7.05
C ILE A 379 -12.94 12.31 6.75
N LEU A 380 -12.36 12.22 5.56
CA LEU A 380 -11.23 12.99 5.08
C LEU A 380 -11.65 13.65 3.75
N PRO A 381 -12.33 14.81 3.77
CA PRO A 381 -12.86 15.47 2.58
C PRO A 381 -11.75 16.20 1.79
N TYR A 382 -10.64 15.49 1.58
CA TYR A 382 -9.47 15.97 0.86
C TYR A 382 -9.73 15.85 -0.63
N ARG A 383 -9.22 16.82 -1.38
CA ARG A 383 -9.27 16.77 -2.84
C ARG A 383 -8.43 15.63 -3.39
N SER A 384 -7.40 15.18 -2.66
CA SER A 384 -6.63 13.99 -3.04
C SER A 384 -7.51 12.74 -3.19
N VAL A 385 -8.56 12.58 -2.38
CA VAL A 385 -9.49 11.45 -2.50
C VAL A 385 -10.31 11.54 -3.80
N GLU A 386 -10.69 12.75 -4.22
CA GLU A 386 -11.37 12.97 -5.51
C GLU A 386 -10.46 12.60 -6.68
N LEU A 387 -9.19 12.97 -6.62
CA LEU A 387 -8.19 12.59 -7.63
C LEU A 387 -7.96 11.08 -7.67
N VAL A 388 -7.96 10.41 -6.50
CA VAL A 388 -7.91 8.95 -6.41
C VAL A 388 -9.14 8.31 -7.06
N GLN A 389 -10.35 8.82 -6.80
CA GLN A 389 -11.56 8.34 -7.47
C GLN A 389 -11.49 8.56 -8.99
N GLU A 390 -10.98 9.71 -9.43
CA GLU A 390 -10.79 9.99 -10.86
C GLU A 390 -9.81 9.00 -11.50
N LEU A 391 -8.68 8.70 -10.84
CA LEU A 391 -7.69 7.72 -11.27
C LEU A 391 -8.32 6.32 -11.42
N VAL A 392 -9.09 5.86 -10.43
CA VAL A 392 -9.78 4.58 -10.48
C VAL A 392 -10.75 4.51 -11.67
N LEU A 393 -11.58 5.54 -11.83
CA LEU A 393 -12.55 5.59 -12.92
C LEU A 393 -11.86 5.64 -14.29
N LYS A 394 -10.76 6.39 -14.42
CA LYS A 394 -9.98 6.46 -15.65
C LYS A 394 -9.33 5.11 -15.97
N THR A 395 -8.78 4.44 -14.97
CA THR A 395 -8.20 3.09 -15.10
C THR A 395 -9.23 2.09 -15.63
N TRP A 396 -10.45 2.08 -15.07
CA TRP A 396 -11.52 1.22 -15.59
C TRP A 396 -11.96 1.56 -17.00
N ARG A 397 -12.10 2.85 -17.34
CA ARG A 397 -12.48 3.26 -18.71
C ARG A 397 -11.43 2.82 -19.74
N THR A 398 -10.15 2.97 -19.43
CA THR A 398 -9.08 2.57 -20.35
C THR A 398 -8.99 1.04 -20.45
N SER A 399 -9.11 0.34 -19.31
CA SER A 399 -9.07 -1.12 -19.31
C SER A 399 -10.26 -1.77 -20.02
N ASP A 400 -11.45 -1.19 -19.93
CA ASP A 400 -12.66 -1.72 -20.55
C ASP A 400 -12.66 -1.53 -22.10
N ASN A 401 -11.83 -0.61 -22.62
CA ASN A 401 -11.67 -0.32 -24.05
C ASN A 401 -10.58 -1.20 -24.72
N ASP A 402 -10.54 -2.49 -24.38
CA ASP A 402 -9.64 -3.52 -24.93
C ASP A 402 -8.12 -3.32 -24.69
N ASN A 403 -7.72 -2.56 -23.65
CA ASN A 403 -6.35 -2.58 -23.15
C ASN A 403 -6.28 -3.25 -21.76
N PRO A 404 -6.22 -4.59 -21.68
CA PRO A 404 -6.24 -5.31 -20.40
C PRO A 404 -4.95 -5.13 -19.60
N GLU A 405 -3.87 -4.62 -20.21
CA GLU A 405 -2.56 -4.43 -19.58
C GLU A 405 -2.33 -3.00 -19.08
N VAL A 406 -3.35 -2.11 -19.11
CA VAL A 406 -3.25 -0.76 -18.52
C VAL A 406 -2.83 -0.85 -17.06
N PHE A 407 -1.79 -0.10 -16.71
CA PHE A 407 -1.42 0.11 -15.32
C PHE A 407 -1.87 1.51 -14.87
N TRP A 408 -2.39 1.60 -13.64
CA TRP A 408 -2.82 2.90 -13.11
C TRP A 408 -1.66 3.89 -12.97
N MET A 409 -0.43 3.40 -12.77
CA MET A 409 0.79 4.23 -12.74
C MET A 409 1.03 4.90 -14.10
N ASP A 410 0.82 4.19 -15.21
CA ASP A 410 0.94 4.77 -16.55
C ASP A 410 -0.03 5.93 -16.73
N ILE A 411 -1.27 5.77 -16.24
CA ILE A 411 -2.27 6.84 -16.26
C ILE A 411 -1.80 8.03 -15.43
N MET A 412 -1.22 7.82 -14.24
CA MET A 412 -0.67 8.92 -13.45
C MET A 412 0.44 9.65 -14.22
N ILE A 413 1.39 8.91 -14.81
CA ILE A 413 2.50 9.45 -15.60
C ILE A 413 2.00 10.26 -16.80
N GLU A 414 1.08 9.70 -17.60
CA GLU A 414 0.50 10.36 -18.78
C GLU A 414 -0.23 11.66 -18.44
N ASN A 415 -0.82 11.74 -17.25
CA ASN A 415 -1.53 12.94 -16.79
C ASN A 415 -0.64 13.89 -15.98
N GLY A 416 0.64 13.53 -15.78
CA GLY A 416 1.57 14.26 -14.94
C GLY A 416 1.13 14.33 -13.47
N TRP A 417 0.35 13.37 -12.99
CA TRP A 417 -0.14 13.31 -11.61
C TRP A 417 0.93 12.75 -10.67
N LYS A 418 1.21 13.51 -9.60
CA LYS A 418 2.20 13.24 -8.56
C LYS A 418 1.63 13.48 -7.15
N PHE A 419 0.30 13.47 -7.00
CA PHE A 419 -0.33 13.65 -5.69
C PHE A 419 -0.13 12.42 -4.81
N LEU A 420 0.14 12.62 -3.53
CA LEU A 420 0.38 11.53 -2.59
C LEU A 420 -0.94 10.85 -2.18
N MET A 421 -0.98 9.52 -2.29
CA MET A 421 -2.11 8.68 -1.86
C MET A 421 -1.92 8.25 -0.40
N VAL A 422 -2.11 9.21 0.50
CA VAL A 422 -1.99 9.04 1.97
C VAL A 422 -3.28 8.46 2.52
#